data_AF-A0A765T8F3-F1
#
_entry.id   AF-A0A765T8F3-F1
#
_cell.length_a   1.000
_cell.length_b   1.000
_cell.length_c   1.000
_cell.angle_alpha   90.00
_cell.angle_beta   90.00
_cell.angle_gamma   90.00
#
_symmetry.space_group_name_H-M   'P 1'
#
loop_
_entity.id
_entity.type
_entity.pdbx_description
1 polymer ?
#
loop_
_entity_poly.entity_id
_entity_poly.type
_entity_poly.pdbx_seq_one_letter_code
_entity_poly.pdbx_strand_id
1 'polypeptide(L)'
;MKKILLVVVWIISLMSSNVMALTLDEARSQGRVGETLNGYLVVLKTDAETQTLVKDINEARNRSYQQLAKQNNVSTEDIAKLAGQKLVERAKPGEFVQGINGKWLRK
;
A
#
# COMPACT_ATOMS: atom_id res chain seq x y z
N MET A 1 -21.48 -14.80 45.03
CA MET A 1 -21.99 -14.23 43.76
C MET A 1 -21.21 -12.99 43.30
N LYS A 2 -21.05 -11.92 44.11
CA LYS A 2 -20.28 -10.70 43.72
C LYS A 2 -18.80 -10.96 43.34
N LYS A 3 -18.13 -11.90 44.01
CA LYS A 3 -16.73 -12.27 43.71
C LYS A 3 -16.57 -13.05 42.39
N ILE A 4 -17.59 -13.81 41.97
CA ILE A 4 -17.61 -14.53 40.68
C ILE A 4 -17.85 -13.52 39.55
N LEU A 5 -18.70 -12.52 39.78
CA LEU A 5 -18.95 -11.44 38.82
C LEU A 5 -17.69 -10.61 38.52
N LEU A 6 -16.83 -10.37 39.53
CA LEU A 6 -15.57 -9.65 39.37
C LEU A 6 -14.51 -10.42 38.56
N VAL A 7 -14.51 -11.76 38.63
CA VAL A 7 -13.56 -12.61 37.89
C VAL A 7 -13.95 -12.70 36.40
N VAL A 8 -15.24 -12.71 36.08
CA VAL A 8 -15.72 -12.75 34.69
C VAL A 8 -15.40 -11.46 33.93
N VAL A 9 -15.46 -10.29 34.60
CA VAL A 9 -15.09 -8.99 34.00
C VAL A 9 -13.59 -8.90 33.69
N TRP A 10 -12.73 -9.54 34.49
CA TRP A 10 -11.29 -9.58 34.26
C TRP A 10 -10.89 -10.44 33.03
N ILE A 11 -11.63 -11.53 32.77
CA ILE A 11 -11.33 -12.43 31.64
C ILE A 11 -11.70 -11.79 30.29
N ILE A 12 -12.74 -10.94 30.25
CA ILE A 12 -13.18 -10.26 29.01
C ILE A 12 -12.18 -9.17 28.57
N SER A 13 -11.41 -8.59 29.51
CA SER A 13 -10.41 -7.55 29.21
C SER A 13 -9.15 -8.06 28.49
N LEU A 14 -8.93 -9.37 28.41
CA LEU A 14 -7.77 -9.98 27.75
C LEU A 14 -7.97 -10.19 26.23
N MET A 15 -9.17 -9.92 25.69
CA MET A 15 -9.47 -10.03 24.26
C MET A 15 -9.23 -8.70 23.53
N SER A 16 -8.10 -8.04 23.80
CA SER A 16 -7.68 -6.87 23.02
C SER A 16 -7.21 -7.35 21.64
N SER A 17 -8.04 -7.18 20.62
CA SER A 17 -7.65 -7.44 19.23
C SER A 17 -6.52 -6.47 18.83
N ASN A 18 -5.34 -7.00 18.50
CA ASN A 18 -4.28 -6.21 17.89
C ASN A 18 -4.77 -5.68 16.55
N VAL A 19 -5.09 -4.38 16.46
CA VAL A 19 -5.33 -3.70 15.18
C VAL A 19 -3.95 -3.45 14.57
N MET A 20 -3.52 -4.34 13.68
CA MET A 20 -2.36 -4.10 12.83
C MET A 20 -2.79 -3.23 11.65
N ALA A 21 -2.01 -2.20 11.33
CA ALA A 21 -2.25 -1.38 10.15
C ALA A 21 -1.91 -2.18 8.89
N LEU A 22 -2.76 -2.08 7.86
CA LEU A 22 -2.48 -2.67 6.55
C LEU A 22 -1.14 -2.20 5.98
N THR A 23 -0.29 -3.16 5.68
CA THR A 23 0.99 -2.91 5.01
C THR A 23 0.83 -2.88 3.49
N LEU A 24 1.80 -2.27 2.79
CA LEU A 24 1.83 -2.29 1.33
C LEU A 24 1.93 -3.71 0.76
N ASP A 25 2.70 -4.60 1.39
CA ASP A 25 2.87 -5.98 0.93
C ASP A 25 1.57 -6.79 1.08
N GLU A 26 0.85 -6.61 2.18
CA GLU A 26 -0.49 -7.18 2.37
C GLU A 26 -1.47 -6.62 1.33
N ALA A 27 -1.48 -5.29 1.12
CA ALA A 27 -2.36 -4.68 0.14
C ALA A 27 -2.13 -5.20 -1.28
N ARG A 28 -0.85 -5.38 -1.70
CA ARG A 28 -0.51 -5.95 -3.01
C ARG A 28 -0.91 -7.42 -3.11
N SER A 29 -0.54 -8.24 -2.13
CA SER A 29 -0.83 -9.68 -2.13
C SER A 29 -2.33 -9.98 -2.08
N GLN A 30 -3.12 -9.15 -1.38
CA GLN A 30 -4.57 -9.25 -1.30
C GLN A 30 -5.29 -8.66 -2.53
N GLY A 31 -4.56 -8.12 -3.51
CA GLY A 31 -5.10 -7.45 -4.69
C GLY A 31 -5.93 -6.21 -4.37
N ARG A 32 -5.60 -5.52 -3.27
CA ARG A 32 -6.23 -4.26 -2.87
C ARG A 32 -5.70 -3.07 -3.67
N VAL A 33 -4.45 -3.17 -4.12
CA VAL A 33 -3.75 -2.12 -4.88
C VAL A 33 -3.02 -2.71 -6.09
N GLY A 34 -2.67 -1.85 -7.04
CA GLY A 34 -1.79 -2.19 -8.16
C GLY A 34 -0.76 -1.11 -8.44
N GLU A 35 0.42 -1.53 -8.92
CA GLU A 35 1.52 -0.64 -9.33
C GLU A 35 1.32 -0.16 -10.76
N THR A 36 1.68 1.09 -11.05
CA THR A 36 1.60 1.66 -12.39
C THR A 36 2.99 1.93 -12.98
N LEU A 37 3.04 2.07 -14.30
CA LEU A 37 4.26 2.49 -15.00
C LEU A 37 4.66 3.95 -14.72
N ASN A 38 3.79 4.76 -14.09
CA ASN A 38 4.13 6.11 -13.67
C ASN A 38 4.63 6.19 -12.22
N GLY A 39 4.88 5.05 -11.56
CA GLY A 39 5.54 5.00 -10.25
C GLY A 39 4.61 5.10 -9.04
N TYR A 40 3.30 5.09 -9.23
CA TYR A 40 2.33 5.27 -8.16
C TYR A 40 1.44 4.04 -7.98
N LEU A 41 0.79 3.95 -6.83
CA LEU A 41 -0.21 2.94 -6.55
C LEU A 41 -1.60 3.44 -6.94
N VAL A 42 -2.42 2.51 -7.40
CA VAL A 42 -3.86 2.72 -7.62
C VAL A 42 -4.65 1.76 -6.73
N VAL A 43 -5.74 2.28 -6.16
CA VAL A 43 -6.71 1.51 -5.38
C VAL A 43 -7.52 0.60 -6.32
N LEU A 44 -7.51 -0.70 -6.06
CA LEU A 44 -8.34 -1.70 -6.75
C LEU A 44 -9.52 -2.16 -5.89
N LYS A 45 -9.39 -2.13 -4.57
CA LYS A 45 -10.48 -2.35 -3.61
C LYS A 45 -10.74 -1.06 -2.83
N THR A 46 -11.94 -0.50 -3.00
CA THR A 46 -12.29 0.84 -2.54
C THR A 46 -12.75 0.88 -1.08
N ASP A 47 -11.97 0.29 -0.18
CA ASP A 47 -12.18 0.41 1.26
C ASP A 47 -11.30 1.53 1.86
N ALA A 48 -11.72 2.07 3.01
CA ALA A 48 -11.09 3.25 3.62
C ALA A 48 -9.62 3.03 4.00
N GLU A 49 -9.28 1.82 4.45
CA GLU A 49 -7.93 1.47 4.86
C GLU A 49 -6.99 1.44 3.63
N THR A 50 -7.43 0.82 2.53
CA THR A 50 -6.67 0.80 1.26
C THR A 50 -6.47 2.21 0.71
N GLN A 51 -7.52 3.04 0.72
CA GLN A 51 -7.43 4.42 0.23
C GLN A 51 -6.44 5.25 1.04
N THR A 52 -6.47 5.10 2.37
CA THR A 52 -5.52 5.78 3.27
C THR A 52 -4.10 5.34 2.99
N LEU A 53 -3.85 4.03 2.90
CA LEU A 53 -2.53 3.49 2.57
C LEU A 53 -2.01 4.00 1.22
N VAL A 54 -2.84 3.98 0.17
CA VAL A 54 -2.42 4.46 -1.16
C VAL A 54 -2.08 5.94 -1.13
N LYS A 55 -2.88 6.76 -0.44
CA LYS A 55 -2.59 8.19 -0.27
C LYS A 55 -1.23 8.40 0.40
N ASP A 56 -0.98 7.75 1.53
CA ASP A 56 0.24 7.93 2.32
C ASP A 56 1.49 7.49 1.55
N ILE A 57 1.42 6.34 0.86
CA ILE A 57 2.53 5.83 0.05
C ILE A 57 2.79 6.72 -1.16
N ASN A 58 1.75 7.15 -1.88
CA ASN A 58 1.91 8.00 -3.05
C ASN A 58 2.47 9.39 -2.67
N GLU A 59 2.08 9.94 -1.52
CA GLU A 59 2.64 11.18 -1.02
C GLU A 59 4.13 11.02 -0.67
N ALA A 60 4.50 9.93 0.02
CA ALA A 60 5.90 9.62 0.31
C ALA A 60 6.74 9.44 -0.95
N ARG A 61 6.22 8.70 -1.95
CA ARG A 61 6.86 8.51 -3.26
C ARG A 61 7.04 9.83 -4.00
N ASN A 62 6.00 10.67 -4.07
CA ASN A 62 6.09 11.96 -4.74
C ASN A 62 7.17 12.86 -4.12
N ARG A 63 7.25 12.94 -2.77
CA ARG A 63 8.32 13.71 -2.09
C ARG A 63 9.71 13.16 -2.45
N SER A 64 9.88 11.84 -2.45
CA SER A 64 11.15 11.18 -2.82
C SER A 64 11.52 11.45 -4.28
N TYR A 65 10.57 11.33 -5.20
CA TYR A 65 10.78 11.59 -6.62
C TYR A 65 11.15 13.05 -6.87
N GLN A 66 10.49 14.00 -6.21
CA GLN A 66 10.83 15.42 -6.30
C GLN A 66 12.26 15.70 -5.80
N GLN A 67 12.68 15.06 -4.72
CA GLN A 67 14.04 15.20 -4.20
C GLN A 67 15.07 14.66 -5.20
N LEU A 68 14.86 13.45 -5.73
CA LEU A 68 15.74 12.84 -6.73
C LEU A 68 15.77 13.63 -8.03
N ALA A 69 14.63 14.13 -8.48
CA ALA A 69 14.52 14.96 -9.68
C ALA A 69 15.38 16.23 -9.56
N LYS A 70 15.29 16.94 -8.43
CA LYS A 70 16.14 18.10 -8.13
C LYS A 70 17.62 17.76 -8.11
N GLN A 71 17.99 16.64 -7.47
CA GLN A 71 19.39 16.21 -7.37
C GLN A 71 20.00 15.82 -8.72
N ASN A 72 19.19 15.26 -9.63
CA ASN A 72 19.65 14.76 -10.92
C ASN A 72 19.33 15.72 -12.08
N ASN A 73 18.75 16.89 -11.80
CA ASN A 73 18.33 17.89 -12.79
C ASN A 73 17.44 17.30 -13.91
N VAL A 74 16.46 16.48 -13.51
CA VAL A 74 15.45 15.86 -14.39
C VAL A 74 14.04 16.14 -13.86
N SER A 75 13.00 15.75 -14.61
CA SER A 75 11.63 15.92 -14.13
C SER A 75 11.26 14.86 -13.07
N THR A 76 10.35 15.22 -12.15
CA THR A 76 9.75 14.26 -11.21
C THR A 76 9.06 13.11 -11.95
N GLU A 77 8.45 13.39 -13.09
CA GLU A 77 7.75 12.40 -13.91
C GLU A 77 8.71 11.35 -14.48
N ASP A 78 9.91 11.75 -14.92
CA ASP A 78 10.91 10.81 -15.45
C ASP A 78 11.44 9.88 -14.36
N ILE A 79 11.69 10.41 -13.16
CA ILE A 79 12.05 9.60 -11.98
C ILE A 79 10.92 8.62 -11.63
N ALA A 80 9.69 9.09 -11.61
CA ALA A 80 8.53 8.28 -11.28
C ALA A 80 8.30 7.16 -12.31
N LYS A 81 8.47 7.45 -13.61
CA LYS A 81 8.42 6.44 -14.68
C LYS A 81 9.49 5.37 -14.53
N LEU A 82 10.73 5.78 -14.26
CA LEU A 82 11.83 4.84 -14.02
C LEU A 82 11.58 3.96 -12.79
N ALA A 83 11.04 4.54 -11.72
CA ALA A 83 10.65 3.80 -10.53
C ALA A 83 9.49 2.83 -10.83
N GLY A 84 8.47 3.29 -11.57
CA GLY A 84 7.33 2.48 -11.98
C GLY A 84 7.74 1.26 -12.81
N GLN A 85 8.62 1.43 -13.78
CA GLN A 85 9.20 0.31 -14.54
C GLN A 85 9.82 -0.73 -13.61
N LYS A 86 10.69 -0.31 -12.69
CA LYS A 86 11.34 -1.23 -11.72
C LYS A 86 10.35 -1.90 -10.79
N LEU A 87 9.32 -1.19 -10.33
CA LEU A 87 8.29 -1.73 -9.44
C LEU A 87 7.45 -2.80 -10.16
N VAL A 88 7.04 -2.52 -11.40
CA VAL A 88 6.29 -3.44 -12.26
C VAL A 88 7.12 -4.68 -12.61
N GLU A 89 8.42 -4.52 -12.85
CA GLU A 89 9.34 -5.64 -13.10
C GLU A 89 9.53 -6.53 -11.86
N ARG A 90 9.62 -5.91 -10.67
CA ARG A 90 9.84 -6.60 -9.39
C ARG A 90 8.57 -7.12 -8.71
N ALA A 91 7.40 -6.82 -9.27
CA ALA A 91 6.13 -7.27 -8.73
C ALA A 91 6.10 -8.80 -8.65
N LYS A 92 5.66 -9.33 -7.50
CA LYS A 92 5.63 -10.77 -7.22
C LYS A 92 4.48 -11.43 -7.98
N PRO A 93 4.56 -12.75 -8.25
CA PRO A 93 3.42 -13.50 -8.77
C PRO A 93 2.17 -13.27 -7.92
N GLY A 94 1.04 -13.00 -8.58
CA GLY A 94 -0.23 -12.70 -7.94
C GLY A 94 -0.50 -11.22 -7.65
N GLU A 95 0.50 -10.34 -7.72
CA GLU A 95 0.34 -8.88 -7.56
C GLU A 95 -0.17 -8.24 -8.87
N PHE A 96 -0.84 -7.09 -8.74
CA PHE A 96 -1.40 -6.35 -9.88
C PHE A 96 -0.47 -5.25 -10.37
N VAL A 97 -0.27 -5.17 -11.68
CA VAL A 97 0.50 -4.13 -12.36
C VAL A 97 -0.26 -3.60 -13.57
N GLN A 98 -0.14 -2.31 -13.86
CA GLN A 98 -0.74 -1.72 -15.05
C GLN A 98 0.18 -1.89 -16.26
N GLY A 99 -0.30 -2.55 -17.31
CA GLY A 99 0.40 -2.67 -18.58
C GLY A 99 0.43 -1.35 -19.36
N ILE A 100 1.28 -1.29 -20.39
CA ILE A 100 1.40 -0.12 -21.29
C ILE A 100 0.09 0.25 -21.99
N ASN A 101 -0.83 -0.71 -22.14
CA ASN A 101 -2.16 -0.53 -22.72
C ASN A 101 -3.20 -0.05 -21.70
N GLY A 102 -2.77 0.31 -20.48
CA GLY A 102 -3.63 0.74 -19.38
C GLY A 102 -4.40 -0.39 -18.70
N LYS A 103 -4.30 -1.63 -19.18
CA LYS A 103 -4.99 -2.78 -18.60
C LYS A 103 -4.22 -3.33 -17.40
N TRP A 104 -4.98 -3.82 -16.42
CA TRP A 104 -4.41 -4.52 -15.27
C TRP A 104 -3.96 -5.93 -15.66
N LEU A 105 -2.75 -6.27 -15.27
CA LEU A 105 -2.16 -7.60 -15.37
C LEU A 105 -1.90 -8.12 -13.97
N ARG A 106 -2.24 -9.38 -13.73
CA ARG A 106 -1.81 -10.09 -12.53
C ARG A 106 -0.53 -10.84 -12.90
N LYS A 107 0.56 -10.54 -12.21
CA LYS A 107 1.89 -11.13 -12.46
C LYS A 107 1.91 -12.63 -12.16
#